data_AF-A0A925M993-F1
#
_entry.id   AF-A0A925M993-F1
#
_cell.length_a   1.000
_cell.length_b   1.000
_cell.length_c   1.000
_cell.angle_alpha   90.00
_cell.angle_beta   90.00
_cell.angle_gamma   90.00
#
_symmetry.space_group_name_H-M   'P 1'
#
loop_
_entity.id
_entity.type
_entity.pdbx_description
1 polymer ?
#
loop_
_entity_poly.entity_id
_entity_poly.type
_entity_poly.pdbx_seq_one_letter_code
_entity_poly.pdbx_strand_id
1 'polypeptide(L)'
;MRALFLAAVVMVLGCGGRPPVPKRGVVEADLGGWKFRRFQEVLDVEVWVEGNKAAAYSASYITADAEKRGRIEDKELVNVFVTRYAAPEGVVRATVKLARRLAQDGGYQVEEDKIAGARTLTITGRGEAWVMWPSHQHVVKVGGRGRSEVPESMVENYVERYPSQLPGGALEGPLPPGPPEAPKPGADKPEYDSDAPRPDIDRYDPSKVKLPDAAADPAPAPTPSVVPVDTAP
;
A
#
# COMPACT_ATOMS: atom_id res chain seq x y z
N MET A 1 60.77 -37.89 -18.68
CA MET A 1 60.11 -36.63 -18.26
C MET A 1 58.82 -36.47 -19.05
N ARG A 2 57.66 -36.69 -18.42
CA ARG A 2 56.32 -36.41 -18.98
C ARG A 2 55.56 -35.67 -17.90
N ALA A 3 55.35 -34.37 -18.08
CA ALA A 3 54.53 -33.56 -17.18
C ALA A 3 53.13 -33.41 -17.80
N LEU A 4 52.13 -33.99 -17.14
CA LEU A 4 50.72 -33.76 -17.40
C LEU A 4 50.35 -32.36 -16.89
N PHE A 5 49.78 -31.53 -17.76
CA PHE A 5 49.06 -30.32 -17.36
C PHE A 5 47.60 -30.70 -17.07
N LEU A 6 47.21 -30.63 -15.80
CA LEU A 6 45.82 -30.78 -15.37
C LEU A 6 45.22 -29.38 -15.20
N ALA A 7 44.35 -28.97 -16.14
CA ALA A 7 43.59 -27.73 -16.04
C ALA A 7 42.38 -27.97 -15.13
N ALA A 8 42.40 -27.38 -13.92
CA ALA A 8 41.25 -27.36 -13.02
C ALA A 8 40.33 -26.19 -13.39
N VAL A 9 39.23 -26.50 -14.09
CA VAL A 9 38.11 -25.58 -14.30
C VAL A 9 37.29 -25.54 -13.01
N VAL A 10 37.39 -24.44 -12.25
CA VAL A 10 36.54 -24.18 -11.09
C VAL A 10 35.20 -23.64 -11.59
N MET A 11 34.18 -24.50 -11.67
CA MET A 11 32.79 -24.06 -11.84
C MET A 11 32.30 -23.44 -10.53
N VAL A 12 32.24 -22.10 -10.48
CA VAL A 12 31.54 -21.36 -9.44
C VAL A 12 30.03 -21.53 -9.69
N LEU A 13 29.43 -22.55 -9.09
CA LEU A 13 27.99 -22.63 -8.89
C LEU A 13 27.62 -21.56 -7.87
N GLY A 14 27.36 -20.34 -8.34
CA GLY A 14 26.72 -19.32 -7.52
C GLY A 14 25.38 -19.86 -7.06
N CYS A 15 25.22 -20.04 -5.75
CA CYS A 15 23.93 -20.33 -5.13
C CYS A 15 22.96 -19.19 -5.49
N GLY A 16 22.20 -19.35 -6.58
CA GLY A 16 21.16 -18.44 -7.04
C GLY A 16 19.92 -18.45 -6.15
N GLY A 17 20.13 -18.30 -4.84
CA GLY A 17 19.08 -18.13 -3.86
C GLY A 17 18.61 -16.68 -3.83
N ARG A 18 17.31 -16.47 -3.63
CA ARG A 18 16.75 -15.14 -3.39
C ARG A 18 17.47 -14.47 -2.20
N PRO A 19 17.77 -13.17 -2.25
CA PRO A 19 18.34 -12.47 -1.12
C PRO A 19 17.42 -12.63 0.10
N PRO A 20 17.98 -12.86 1.30
CA PRO A 20 17.17 -13.06 2.48
C PRO A 20 16.38 -11.78 2.82
N VAL A 21 15.20 -11.98 3.40
CA VAL A 21 14.40 -10.89 3.97
C VAL A 21 15.19 -10.19 5.08
N PRO A 22 15.36 -8.84 5.03
CA PRO A 22 16.06 -8.11 6.08
C PRO A 22 15.41 -8.28 7.45
N LYS A 23 16.22 -8.32 8.51
CA LYS A 23 15.73 -8.46 9.89
C LYS A 23 14.69 -7.39 10.24
N ARG A 24 14.97 -6.14 9.85
CA ARG A 24 14.11 -4.96 10.02
C ARG A 24 13.21 -4.67 8.80
N GLY A 25 12.94 -5.68 7.97
CA GLY A 25 11.99 -5.62 6.85
C GLY A 25 12.50 -4.86 5.61
N VAL A 26 13.16 -3.74 5.79
CA VAL A 26 13.64 -2.89 4.69
C VAL A 26 15.14 -3.09 4.43
N VAL A 27 15.58 -2.81 3.21
CA VAL A 27 17.01 -2.74 2.91
C VAL A 27 17.57 -1.44 3.50
N GLU A 28 18.73 -1.52 4.14
CA GLU A 28 19.36 -0.37 4.82
C GLU A 28 20.74 -0.11 4.20
N ALA A 29 20.74 -0.01 2.89
CA ALA A 29 21.91 0.18 2.05
C ALA A 29 21.49 0.82 0.73
N ASP A 30 22.46 1.38 0.00
CA ASP A 30 22.22 1.92 -1.33
C ASP A 30 21.68 0.85 -2.29
N LEU A 31 20.74 1.24 -3.15
CA LEU A 31 20.07 0.40 -4.14
C LEU A 31 20.29 0.98 -5.54
N GLY A 32 21.38 0.59 -6.18
CA GLY A 32 21.76 1.13 -7.49
C GLY A 32 21.96 2.65 -7.44
N GLY A 33 21.15 3.40 -8.20
CA GLY A 33 21.18 4.87 -8.21
C GLY A 33 20.53 5.55 -6.99
N TRP A 34 19.96 4.75 -6.07
CA TRP A 34 19.25 5.24 -4.89
C TRP A 34 20.11 5.12 -3.63
N LYS A 35 20.17 6.22 -2.89
CA LYS A 35 21.00 6.42 -1.70
C LYS A 35 20.17 6.30 -0.45
N PHE A 36 20.54 5.36 0.41
CA PHE A 36 19.83 5.15 1.66
C PHE A 36 19.98 6.37 2.58
N ARG A 37 18.90 6.77 3.25
CA ARG A 37 18.90 7.91 4.18
C ARG A 37 18.51 7.56 5.58
N ARG A 38 17.41 6.84 5.71
CA ARG A 38 16.80 6.66 7.02
C ARG A 38 16.07 5.34 7.07
N PHE A 39 16.25 4.67 8.20
CA PHE A 39 15.37 3.62 8.68
C PHE A 39 14.45 4.19 9.77
N GLN A 40 13.21 3.71 9.81
CA GLN A 40 12.28 4.01 10.90
C GLN A 40 11.31 2.84 11.13
N GLU A 41 11.06 2.51 12.40
CA GLU A 41 9.89 1.72 12.77
C GLU A 41 8.68 2.66 12.86
N VAL A 42 7.59 2.31 12.18
CA VAL A 42 6.38 3.13 12.08
C VAL A 42 5.21 2.43 12.76
N LEU A 43 4.38 3.23 13.42
CA LEU A 43 3.19 2.73 14.12
C LEU A 43 1.99 2.58 13.19
N ASP A 44 2.03 3.21 12.01
CA ASP A 44 0.93 3.21 11.07
C ASP A 44 0.92 1.90 10.26
N VAL A 45 -0.18 1.15 10.38
CA VAL A 45 -0.42 -0.12 9.70
C VAL A 45 -1.59 0.09 8.74
N GLU A 46 -1.27 0.35 7.48
CA GLU A 46 -2.28 0.68 6.46
C GLU A 46 -3.20 -0.49 6.12
N VAL A 47 -2.64 -1.71 6.05
CA VAL A 47 -3.41 -2.93 5.83
C VAL A 47 -3.75 -3.55 7.18
N TRP A 48 -4.94 -3.29 7.68
CA TRP A 48 -5.40 -3.88 8.94
C TRP A 48 -5.85 -5.33 8.75
N VAL A 49 -5.38 -6.24 9.59
CA VAL A 49 -5.82 -7.64 9.64
C VAL A 49 -6.29 -7.94 11.07
N GLU A 50 -7.58 -8.19 11.23
CA GLU A 50 -8.18 -8.42 12.54
C GLU A 50 -7.52 -9.59 13.29
N GLY A 51 -7.20 -9.36 14.57
CA GLY A 51 -6.56 -10.35 15.44
C GLY A 51 -5.09 -10.65 15.10
N ASN A 52 -4.51 -10.02 14.07
CA ASN A 52 -3.17 -10.31 13.60
C ASN A 52 -2.23 -9.12 13.85
N LYS A 53 -1.39 -9.24 14.87
CA LYS A 53 -0.45 -8.19 15.26
C LYS A 53 0.51 -7.89 14.11
N ALA A 54 0.83 -6.62 13.91
CA ALA A 54 1.74 -6.17 12.88
C ALA A 54 2.81 -5.21 13.42
N ALA A 55 3.98 -5.23 12.78
CA ALA A 55 5.04 -4.25 12.96
C ALA A 55 5.41 -3.69 11.58
N ALA A 56 5.48 -2.37 11.45
CA ALA A 56 5.77 -1.71 10.18
C ALA A 56 7.14 -1.03 10.21
N TYR A 57 7.87 -1.16 9.12
CA TYR A 57 9.22 -0.65 8.94
C TYR A 57 9.27 0.21 7.69
N SER A 58 10.01 1.31 7.74
CA SER A 58 10.19 2.24 6.63
C SER A 58 11.67 2.45 6.34
N ALA A 59 12.00 2.54 5.06
CA ALA A 59 13.28 3.05 4.56
C ALA A 59 13.04 4.18 3.57
N SER A 60 13.80 5.26 3.70
CA SER A 60 13.80 6.39 2.77
C SER A 60 15.09 6.39 1.94
N TYR A 61 14.94 6.65 0.64
CA TYR A 61 16.01 6.70 -0.33
C TYR A 61 15.92 7.98 -1.17
N ILE A 62 17.06 8.53 -1.56
CA ILE A 62 17.10 9.63 -2.52
C ILE A 62 17.93 9.30 -3.75
N THR A 63 17.75 10.02 -4.84
CA THR A 63 18.64 9.87 -6.00
C THR A 63 20.07 10.31 -5.67
N ALA A 64 21.06 9.70 -6.32
CA ALA A 64 22.46 10.12 -6.20
C ALA A 64 22.68 11.60 -6.63
N ASP A 65 21.88 12.09 -7.58
CA ASP A 65 21.94 13.49 -8.02
C ASP A 65 21.44 14.46 -6.94
N ALA A 66 20.36 14.12 -6.23
CA ALA A 66 19.85 14.89 -5.10
C ALA A 66 20.89 14.97 -3.97
N GLU A 67 21.55 13.84 -3.69
CA GLU A 67 22.68 13.79 -2.74
C GLU A 67 23.79 14.75 -3.14
N LYS A 68 24.28 14.64 -4.39
CA LYS A 68 25.37 15.47 -4.89
C LYS A 68 25.03 16.95 -4.90
N ARG A 69 23.79 17.28 -5.20
CA ARG A 69 23.27 18.66 -5.22
C ARG A 69 23.04 19.21 -3.80
N GLY A 70 22.98 18.36 -2.78
CA GLY A 70 22.68 18.77 -1.40
C GLY A 70 21.25 19.30 -1.21
N ARG A 71 20.33 18.99 -2.13
CA ARG A 71 18.92 19.39 -2.09
C ARG A 71 18.06 18.23 -2.58
N ILE A 72 17.00 17.94 -1.82
CA ILE A 72 16.05 16.87 -2.11
C ILE A 72 14.71 17.50 -2.48
N GLU A 73 14.24 17.23 -3.69
CA GLU A 73 12.86 17.48 -4.11
C GLU A 73 11.99 16.24 -3.86
N ASP A 74 10.67 16.41 -3.69
CA ASP A 74 9.75 15.30 -3.40
C ASP A 74 9.89 14.14 -4.39
N LYS A 75 10.02 14.45 -5.70
CA LYS A 75 10.17 13.44 -6.76
C LYS A 75 11.45 12.60 -6.64
N GLU A 76 12.45 13.12 -5.94
CA GLU A 76 13.76 12.48 -5.76
C GLU A 76 13.80 11.62 -4.50
N LEU A 77 12.71 11.58 -3.72
CA LEU A 77 12.56 10.75 -2.54
C LEU A 77 11.67 9.53 -2.87
N VAL A 78 12.11 8.36 -2.43
CA VAL A 78 11.29 7.13 -2.41
C VAL A 78 11.28 6.59 -0.99
N ASN A 79 10.10 6.25 -0.52
CA ASN A 79 9.89 5.53 0.72
C ASN A 79 9.48 4.09 0.40
N VAL A 80 10.00 3.16 1.19
CA VAL A 80 9.58 1.77 1.19
C VAL A 80 9.06 1.43 2.56
N PHE A 81 7.84 0.93 2.62
CA PHE A 81 7.22 0.40 3.81
C PHE A 81 7.09 -1.11 3.69
N VAL A 82 7.47 -1.81 4.75
CA VAL A 82 7.26 -3.24 4.91
C VAL A 82 6.54 -3.47 6.21
N THR A 83 5.28 -3.89 6.11
CA THR A 83 4.50 -4.33 7.26
C THR A 83 4.67 -5.84 7.42
N ARG A 84 5.09 -6.29 8.60
CA ARG A 84 5.21 -7.70 8.97
C ARG A 84 4.10 -8.06 9.95
N TYR A 85 3.31 -9.06 9.59
CA TYR A 85 2.27 -9.65 10.43
C TYR A 85 2.82 -10.82 11.24
N ALA A 86 2.14 -11.14 12.33
CA ALA A 86 2.45 -12.31 13.16
C ALA A 86 2.12 -13.62 12.44
N ALA A 87 1.13 -13.60 11.55
CA ALA A 87 0.68 -14.75 10.79
C ALA A 87 0.30 -14.37 9.34
N PRO A 88 0.40 -15.26 8.35
CA PRO A 88 0.08 -14.95 6.95
C PRO A 88 -1.43 -14.89 6.64
N GLU A 89 -2.28 -15.43 7.52
CA GLU A 89 -3.71 -15.54 7.29
C GLU A 89 -4.36 -14.16 7.18
N GLY A 90 -5.20 -13.98 6.16
CA GLY A 90 -5.94 -12.75 5.92
C GLY A 90 -5.14 -11.60 5.29
N VAL A 91 -3.80 -11.66 5.21
CA VAL A 91 -2.95 -10.58 4.68
C VAL A 91 -3.30 -10.25 3.22
N VAL A 92 -3.37 -11.27 2.35
CA VAL A 92 -3.71 -11.07 0.93
C VAL A 92 -5.13 -10.51 0.78
N ARG A 93 -6.09 -11.07 1.53
CA ARG A 93 -7.49 -10.63 1.51
C ARG A 93 -7.62 -9.17 1.95
N ALA A 94 -6.98 -8.78 3.05
CA ALA A 94 -7.01 -7.41 3.56
C ALA A 94 -6.36 -6.41 2.59
N THR A 95 -5.24 -6.80 1.96
CA THR A 95 -4.58 -5.97 0.94
C THR A 95 -5.50 -5.71 -0.25
N VAL A 96 -6.19 -6.75 -0.73
CA VAL A 96 -7.17 -6.63 -1.82
C VAL A 96 -8.36 -5.74 -1.42
N LYS A 97 -8.87 -5.89 -0.19
CA LYS A 97 -9.96 -5.03 0.32
C LYS A 97 -9.54 -3.55 0.37
N LEU A 98 -8.33 -3.26 0.86
CA LEU A 98 -7.80 -1.89 0.86
C LEU A 98 -7.70 -1.34 -0.57
N ALA A 99 -7.14 -2.11 -1.50
CA ALA A 99 -6.98 -1.70 -2.88
C ALA A 99 -8.31 -1.34 -3.55
N ARG A 100 -9.34 -2.18 -3.37
CA ARG A 100 -10.68 -1.92 -3.90
C ARG A 100 -11.34 -0.71 -3.27
N ARG A 101 -11.16 -0.51 -1.96
CA ARG A 101 -11.64 0.69 -1.28
C ARG A 101 -10.98 1.95 -1.86
N LEU A 102 -9.65 1.92 -2.04
CA LEU A 102 -8.92 3.04 -2.65
C LEU A 102 -9.38 3.32 -4.08
N ALA A 103 -9.69 2.29 -4.87
CA ALA A 103 -10.24 2.46 -6.22
C ALA A 103 -11.64 3.09 -6.23
N GLN A 104 -12.41 2.92 -5.16
CA GLN A 104 -13.75 3.50 -4.99
C GLN A 104 -13.71 4.91 -4.41
N ASP A 105 -12.72 5.20 -3.57
CA ASP A 105 -12.43 6.52 -3.04
C ASP A 105 -11.84 7.37 -4.18
N GLY A 106 -12.68 8.12 -4.91
CA GLY A 106 -12.37 8.82 -6.17
C GLY A 106 -11.21 9.85 -6.19
N GLY A 107 -10.32 9.83 -5.19
CA GLY A 107 -9.03 10.50 -5.17
C GLY A 107 -7.84 9.63 -5.62
N TYR A 108 -8.01 8.32 -5.80
CA TYR A 108 -6.96 7.42 -6.28
C TYR A 108 -7.43 6.57 -7.47
N GLN A 109 -6.50 6.36 -8.41
CA GLN A 109 -6.57 5.35 -9.44
C GLN A 109 -5.75 4.15 -8.98
N VAL A 110 -6.33 2.96 -9.05
CA VAL A 110 -5.68 1.71 -8.64
C VAL A 110 -5.73 0.75 -9.80
N GLU A 111 -4.57 0.23 -10.18
CA GLU A 111 -4.40 -0.68 -11.32
C GLU A 111 -3.60 -1.92 -10.90
N GLU A 112 -3.90 -3.05 -11.53
CA GLU A 112 -3.04 -4.23 -11.46
C GLU A 112 -1.96 -4.13 -12.54
N ASP A 113 -0.71 -4.32 -12.13
CA ASP A 113 0.44 -4.29 -13.05
C ASP A 113 1.37 -5.49 -12.79
N LYS A 114 2.37 -5.67 -13.65
CA LYS A 114 3.40 -6.70 -13.53
C LYS A 114 4.79 -6.08 -13.62
N ILE A 115 5.38 -5.79 -12.47
CA ILE A 115 6.73 -5.24 -12.35
C ILE A 115 7.70 -6.35 -11.90
N ALA A 116 8.85 -6.47 -12.56
CA ALA A 116 9.87 -7.49 -12.22
C ALA A 116 9.34 -8.94 -12.23
N GLY A 117 8.32 -9.22 -13.03
CA GLY A 117 7.67 -10.53 -13.06
C GLY A 117 6.63 -10.78 -11.95
N ALA A 118 6.52 -9.89 -10.96
CA ALA A 118 5.55 -9.97 -9.87
C ALA A 118 4.31 -9.13 -10.16
N ARG A 119 3.13 -9.64 -9.78
CA ARG A 119 1.89 -8.86 -9.84
C ARG A 119 1.86 -7.85 -8.72
N THR A 120 1.56 -6.60 -9.02
CA THR A 120 1.54 -5.49 -8.07
C THR A 120 0.29 -4.64 -8.24
N LEU A 121 -0.03 -3.86 -7.23
CA LEU A 121 -1.05 -2.82 -7.29
C LEU A 121 -0.35 -1.47 -7.45
N THR A 122 -0.56 -0.80 -8.58
CA THR A 122 -0.11 0.57 -8.81
C THR A 122 -1.22 1.52 -8.38
N ILE A 123 -0.91 2.42 -7.47
CA ILE A 123 -1.84 3.36 -6.84
C ILE A 123 -1.32 4.77 -7.11
N THR A 124 -2.07 5.57 -7.87
CA THR A 124 -1.71 6.94 -8.22
C THR A 124 -2.85 7.89 -7.89
N GLY A 125 -2.53 9.09 -7.43
CA GLY A 125 -3.55 10.07 -7.05
C GLY A 125 -3.01 11.06 -6.04
N ARG A 126 -3.69 12.19 -5.86
CA ARG A 126 -3.35 13.21 -4.84
C ARG A 126 -1.87 13.66 -4.83
N GLY A 127 -1.21 13.63 -5.99
CA GLY A 127 0.21 14.01 -6.12
C GLY A 127 1.21 12.98 -5.58
N GLU A 128 0.80 11.73 -5.44
CA GLU A 128 1.65 10.61 -5.04
C GLU A 128 1.46 9.39 -5.94
N ALA A 129 2.48 8.53 -5.95
CA ALA A 129 2.49 7.26 -6.64
C ALA A 129 3.07 6.19 -5.73
N TRP A 130 2.38 5.05 -5.65
CA TRP A 130 2.71 3.91 -4.82
C TRP A 130 2.55 2.61 -5.60
N VAL A 131 3.40 1.63 -5.31
CA VAL A 131 3.29 0.25 -5.77
C VAL A 131 3.23 -0.64 -4.54
N MET A 132 2.21 -1.47 -4.42
CA MET A 132 1.96 -2.29 -3.24
C MET A 132 1.69 -3.75 -3.61
N TRP A 133 2.17 -4.69 -2.80
CA TRP A 133 1.83 -6.11 -2.94
C TRP A 133 1.94 -6.88 -1.61
N PRO A 134 1.10 -7.92 -1.42
CA PRO A 134 1.26 -8.85 -0.32
C PRO A 134 2.32 -9.91 -0.63
N SER A 135 3.07 -10.35 0.38
CA SER A 135 4.08 -11.40 0.31
C SER A 135 4.12 -12.23 1.59
N HIS A 136 3.42 -13.37 1.59
CA HIS A 136 3.26 -14.24 2.76
C HIS A 136 2.71 -13.46 3.96
N GLN A 137 3.48 -13.35 5.05
CA GLN A 137 3.14 -12.56 6.24
C GLN A 137 3.57 -11.08 6.14
N HIS A 138 3.81 -10.56 4.94
CA HIS A 138 4.24 -9.18 4.73
C HIS A 138 3.34 -8.46 3.73
N VAL A 139 3.28 -7.13 3.85
CA VAL A 139 2.84 -6.22 2.79
C VAL A 139 3.97 -5.25 2.51
N VAL A 140 4.32 -5.11 1.24
CA VAL A 140 5.35 -4.16 0.78
C VAL A 140 4.67 -3.04 0.02
N LYS A 141 5.08 -1.80 0.29
CA LYS A 141 4.61 -0.59 -0.38
C LYS A 141 5.82 0.29 -0.71
N VAL A 142 6.02 0.61 -1.97
CA VAL A 142 7.15 1.41 -2.49
C VAL A 142 6.59 2.63 -3.19
N GLY A 143 7.11 3.82 -2.92
CA GLY A 143 6.65 5.03 -3.62
C GLY A 143 6.89 6.32 -2.85
N GLY A 144 6.13 7.35 -3.18
CA GLY A 144 6.27 8.65 -2.54
C GLY A 144 5.45 9.75 -3.17
N ARG A 145 5.52 10.92 -2.56
CA ARG A 145 4.87 12.15 -3.01
C ARG A 145 5.69 12.84 -4.10
N GLY A 146 5.05 13.74 -4.84
CA GLY A 146 5.69 14.51 -5.91
C GLY A 146 6.02 13.68 -7.15
N ARG A 147 5.36 12.52 -7.32
CA ARG A 147 5.64 11.56 -8.39
C ARG A 147 4.36 11.09 -9.06
N SER A 148 4.43 10.88 -10.38
CA SER A 148 3.39 10.22 -11.17
C SER A 148 3.60 8.71 -11.27
N GLU A 149 4.83 8.23 -11.04
CA GLU A 149 5.21 6.83 -11.14
C GLU A 149 6.29 6.46 -10.11
N VAL A 150 6.34 5.17 -9.78
CA VAL A 150 7.35 4.57 -8.91
C VAL A 150 8.46 3.95 -9.78
N PRO A 151 9.74 4.19 -9.50
CA PRO A 151 10.83 3.57 -10.27
C PRO A 151 10.77 2.05 -10.19
N GLU A 152 10.71 1.38 -11.34
CA GLU A 152 10.73 -0.09 -11.40
C GLU A 152 11.95 -0.67 -10.69
N SER A 153 13.12 -0.04 -10.85
CA SER A 153 14.36 -0.44 -10.14
C SER A 153 14.20 -0.49 -8.61
N MET A 154 13.36 0.36 -8.01
CA MET A 154 13.10 0.31 -6.57
C MET A 154 12.19 -0.87 -6.21
N VAL A 155 11.20 -1.16 -7.06
CA VAL A 155 10.28 -2.30 -6.88
C VAL A 155 11.04 -3.62 -7.03
N GLU A 156 11.88 -3.75 -8.07
CA GLU A 156 12.71 -4.93 -8.35
C GLU A 156 13.55 -5.38 -7.15
N ASN A 157 14.22 -4.43 -6.48
CA ASN A 157 15.06 -4.69 -5.32
C ASN A 157 14.27 -5.34 -4.16
N TYR A 158 12.96 -5.10 -4.08
CA TYR A 158 12.10 -5.65 -3.04
C TYR A 158 11.33 -6.89 -3.48
N VAL A 159 10.90 -6.97 -4.75
CA VAL A 159 10.17 -8.14 -5.28
C VAL A 159 10.96 -9.43 -5.14
N GLU A 160 12.28 -9.38 -5.36
CA GLU A 160 13.13 -10.57 -5.24
C GLU A 160 13.15 -11.15 -3.81
N ARG A 161 13.09 -10.26 -2.81
CA ARG A 161 13.07 -10.58 -1.36
C ARG A 161 11.65 -10.92 -0.88
N TYR A 162 10.66 -10.26 -1.47
CA TYR A 162 9.24 -10.33 -1.13
C TYR A 162 8.43 -10.70 -2.36
N PRO A 163 8.43 -11.98 -2.76
CA PRO A 163 7.69 -12.42 -3.94
C PRO A 163 6.20 -12.15 -3.74
N SER A 164 5.55 -11.55 -4.74
CA SER A 164 4.13 -11.23 -4.68
C SER A 164 3.25 -12.48 -4.61
N GLN A 165 2.22 -12.40 -3.79
CA GLN A 165 1.11 -13.34 -3.71
C GLN A 165 -0.22 -12.72 -4.15
N LEU A 166 -0.16 -11.56 -4.83
CA LEU A 166 -1.35 -10.92 -5.37
C LEU A 166 -1.97 -11.82 -6.47
N PRO A 167 -3.25 -12.22 -6.34
CA PRO A 167 -3.93 -12.97 -7.39
C PRO A 167 -4.18 -12.09 -8.61
N GLY A 168 -4.32 -12.70 -9.79
CA GLY A 168 -4.81 -11.97 -10.96
C GLY A 168 -6.30 -11.65 -10.82
N GLY A 169 -6.71 -10.45 -11.26
CA GLY A 169 -8.07 -9.97 -11.03
C GLY A 169 -8.31 -9.65 -9.56
N ALA A 170 -7.27 -9.22 -8.83
CA ALA A 170 -7.40 -8.74 -7.47
C ALA A 170 -8.43 -7.61 -7.32
N LEU A 171 -8.62 -6.75 -8.32
CA LEU A 171 -9.57 -5.63 -8.23
C LEU A 171 -11.02 -6.06 -8.51
N GLU A 172 -11.24 -6.98 -9.46
CA GLU A 172 -12.58 -7.33 -9.96
C GLU A 172 -13.06 -8.75 -9.58
N GLY A 173 -12.14 -9.64 -9.23
CA GLY A 173 -12.40 -11.06 -8.97
C GLY A 173 -13.04 -11.35 -7.62
N PRO A 174 -13.22 -12.64 -7.26
CA PRO A 174 -13.63 -13.01 -5.91
C PRO A 174 -12.58 -12.57 -4.89
N LEU A 175 -13.02 -12.22 -3.67
CA LEU A 175 -12.07 -11.93 -2.60
C LEU A 175 -11.24 -13.19 -2.28
N PRO A 176 -9.93 -13.03 -2.03
CA PRO A 176 -9.08 -14.13 -1.58
C PRO A 176 -9.64 -14.78 -0.30
N PRO A 177 -9.38 -16.08 -0.07
CA PRO A 177 -9.81 -16.76 1.14
C PRO A 177 -9.18 -16.12 2.39
N GLY A 178 -9.89 -16.24 3.50
CA GLY A 178 -9.46 -15.73 4.80
C GLY A 178 -10.66 -15.57 5.72
N PRO A 179 -10.45 -15.45 7.03
CA PRO A 179 -11.54 -15.20 7.96
C PRO A 179 -12.32 -13.97 7.47
N PRO A 180 -13.66 -14.07 7.37
CA PRO A 180 -14.46 -12.87 7.21
C PRO A 180 -14.14 -11.94 8.37
N GLU A 181 -14.02 -10.64 8.09
CA GLU A 181 -14.11 -9.67 9.18
C GLU A 181 -15.51 -9.87 9.71
N ALA A 182 -15.63 -10.44 10.91
CA ALA A 182 -16.90 -10.40 11.59
C ALA A 182 -17.15 -8.92 11.88
N PRO A 183 -18.32 -8.35 11.56
CA PRO A 183 -18.67 -7.08 12.18
C PRO A 183 -18.56 -7.29 13.68
N LYS A 184 -17.75 -6.50 14.39
CA LYS A 184 -17.63 -6.58 15.85
C LYS A 184 -19.04 -6.65 16.45
N PRO A 185 -19.48 -7.79 17.00
CA PRO A 185 -20.71 -7.82 17.77
C PRO A 185 -20.39 -7.06 19.06
N GLY A 186 -20.92 -5.85 19.20
CA GLY A 186 -20.59 -4.99 20.34
C GLY A 186 -19.21 -4.35 20.22
N ALA A 187 -18.96 -3.56 19.18
CA ALA A 187 -18.17 -2.35 19.43
C ALA A 187 -18.95 -1.57 20.48
N ASP A 188 -18.66 -1.84 21.76
CA ASP A 188 -19.31 -1.22 22.89
C ASP A 188 -19.30 0.27 22.60
N LYS A 189 -20.49 0.84 22.40
CA LYS A 189 -20.64 2.26 22.65
C LYS A 189 -20.02 2.45 24.03
N PRO A 190 -19.02 3.34 24.20
CA PRO A 190 -18.49 3.58 25.53
C PRO A 190 -19.68 3.76 26.45
N GLU A 191 -19.70 2.97 27.53
CA GLU A 191 -20.77 3.02 28.52
C GLU A 191 -20.98 4.50 28.84
N TYR A 192 -22.23 4.96 28.74
CA TYR A 192 -22.53 6.39 28.81
C TYR A 192 -21.96 6.95 30.12
N ASP A 193 -20.89 7.73 30.01
CA ASP A 193 -20.26 8.38 31.15
C ASP A 193 -21.21 9.48 31.63
N SER A 194 -21.93 9.21 32.72
CA SER A 194 -22.86 10.16 33.32
C SER A 194 -22.18 11.41 33.87
N ASP A 195 -20.86 11.33 34.11
CA ASP A 195 -20.02 12.42 34.59
C ASP A 195 -19.35 13.19 33.44
N ALA A 196 -19.46 12.70 32.19
CA ALA A 196 -18.99 13.45 31.04
C ALA A 196 -19.72 14.80 30.95
N PRO A 197 -18.99 15.90 30.67
CA PRO A 197 -19.61 17.21 30.51
C PRO A 197 -20.67 17.09 29.43
N ARG A 198 -21.92 17.35 29.82
CA ARG A 198 -23.04 17.35 28.87
C ARG A 198 -22.75 18.39 27.81
N PRO A 199 -23.03 18.11 26.53
CA PRO A 199 -23.01 19.15 25.51
C PRO A 199 -23.86 20.31 26.00
N ASP A 200 -23.31 21.53 25.94
CA ASP A 200 -23.98 22.78 26.33
C ASP A 200 -25.07 23.14 25.28
N ILE A 201 -25.87 22.16 24.85
CA ILE A 201 -26.93 22.29 23.84
C ILE A 201 -28.01 23.28 24.31
N ASP A 202 -28.21 23.38 25.63
CA ASP A 202 -29.09 24.38 26.24
C ASP A 202 -28.52 25.80 26.17
N ARG A 203 -27.21 25.95 25.91
CA ARG A 203 -26.51 27.21 25.64
C ARG A 203 -26.23 27.44 24.16
N TYR A 204 -26.65 26.51 23.29
CA TYR A 204 -26.50 26.64 21.86
C TYR A 204 -27.47 27.72 21.35
N ASP A 205 -26.90 28.85 20.94
CA ASP A 205 -27.64 29.90 20.26
C ASP A 205 -27.51 29.71 18.75
N PRO A 206 -28.52 29.12 18.06
CA PRO A 206 -28.46 28.87 16.62
C PRO A 206 -28.30 30.17 15.82
N SER A 207 -28.65 31.33 16.38
CA SER A 207 -28.50 32.62 15.70
C SER A 207 -27.05 33.13 15.69
N LYS A 208 -26.19 32.58 16.55
CA LYS A 208 -24.75 32.92 16.62
C LYS A 208 -23.87 32.04 15.75
N VAL A 209 -24.42 30.97 15.20
CA VAL A 209 -23.72 30.07 14.28
C VAL A 209 -24.05 30.49 12.85
N LYS A 210 -23.11 31.20 12.20
CA LYS A 210 -23.14 31.34 10.75
C LYS A 210 -22.67 30.04 10.11
N LEU A 211 -23.62 29.20 9.71
CA LEU A 211 -23.33 28.16 8.74
C LEU A 211 -22.96 28.86 7.42
N PRO A 212 -21.90 28.41 6.71
CA PRO A 212 -21.65 28.89 5.36
C PRO A 212 -22.89 28.61 4.52
N ASP A 213 -23.30 29.57 3.70
CA ASP A 213 -24.40 29.38 2.75
C ASP A 213 -24.11 28.10 1.96
N ALA A 214 -25.02 27.13 2.05
CA ALA A 214 -25.03 26.03 1.13
C ALA A 214 -25.18 26.65 -0.26
N ALA A 215 -24.09 26.71 -1.02
CA ALA A 215 -24.19 26.87 -2.46
C ALA A 215 -25.17 25.79 -2.89
N ALA A 216 -26.35 26.21 -3.38
CA ALA A 216 -27.34 25.30 -3.89
C ALA A 216 -26.64 24.42 -4.93
N ASP A 217 -26.44 23.15 -4.60
CA ASP A 217 -26.05 22.16 -5.60
C ASP A 217 -27.06 22.29 -6.74
N PRO A 218 -26.61 22.48 -8.00
CA PRO A 218 -27.53 22.48 -9.11
C PRO A 218 -28.28 21.15 -9.09
N ALA A 219 -29.61 21.24 -9.09
CA ALA A 219 -30.48 20.08 -9.07
C ALA A 219 -30.00 19.03 -10.09
N PRO A 220 -29.94 17.74 -9.71
CA PRO A 220 -29.58 16.69 -10.65
C PRO A 220 -30.53 16.75 -11.85
N ALA A 221 -29.97 16.73 -13.06
CA ALA A 221 -30.74 16.69 -14.29
C ALA A 221 -31.75 15.53 -14.25
N PRO A 222 -32.97 15.70 -14.77
CA PRO A 222 -33.95 14.63 -14.80
C PRO A 222 -33.42 13.45 -15.60
N THR A 223 -33.35 12.29 -14.97
CA THR A 223 -33.03 11.01 -15.59
C THR A 223 -34.01 10.77 -16.74
N PRO A 224 -33.56 10.44 -17.97
CA PRO A 224 -34.48 10.06 -19.03
C PRO A 224 -35.22 8.79 -18.63
N SER A 225 -36.56 8.87 -18.60
CA SER A 225 -37.43 7.73 -18.38
C SER A 225 -37.11 6.62 -19.38
N VAL A 226 -36.66 5.48 -18.85
CA VAL A 226 -36.59 4.24 -19.61
C VAL A 226 -38.01 3.88 -20.01
N VAL A 227 -38.33 4.03 -21.29
CA VAL A 227 -39.56 3.50 -21.87
C VAL A 227 -39.46 1.98 -21.81
N PRO A 228 -40.41 1.26 -21.18
CA PRO A 228 -40.42 -0.19 -21.22
C PRO A 228 -40.56 -0.64 -22.67
N VAL A 229 -39.61 -1.45 -23.14
CA VAL A 229 -39.72 -2.16 -24.40
C VAL A 229 -40.88 -3.16 -24.24
N ASP A 230 -41.95 -2.88 -24.97
CA ASP A 230 -43.12 -3.74 -25.08
C ASP A 230 -42.70 -5.05 -25.76
N THR A 231 -42.47 -6.10 -24.96
CA THR A 231 -42.37 -7.47 -25.47
C THR A 231 -43.73 -8.12 -25.34
N ALA A 232 -44.40 -8.30 -26.48
CA ALA A 232 -45.51 -9.23 -26.65
C ALA A 232 -45.56 -9.70 -28.11
N PRO A 233 -46.20 -10.85 -28.35
CA PRO A 233 -45.78 -12.20 -27.99
C PRO A 233 -45.02 -12.92 -29.13
#